data_AF-S4RYH7-F1
#
_entry.id   AF-S4RYH7-F1
#
_cell.length_a   1.000
_cell.length_b   1.000
_cell.length_c   1.000
_cell.angle_alpha   90.00
_cell.angle_beta   90.00
_cell.angle_gamma   90.00
#
_symmetry.space_group_name_H-M   'P 1'
#
loop_
_entity.id
_entity.type
_entity.pdbx_description
1 polymer ?
#
loop_
_entity_poly.entity_id
_entity_poly.type
_entity_poly.pdbx_seq_one_letter_code
_entity_poly.pdbx_strand_id
1 'polypeptide(L)'
;FGSRTGLHGVRHVLAARRTRTYRLLWLLACVAALALLLASSADRVHHLLSRPSNSKVSTVWPRGLTFPAITLCNNNLVRFSRLTRTDLHALGIWLGLLTRLANGPSTIVNLTADPDVLASLAESQRQWFLRLSDFSTFLPPRDPAGLSRTLLERLGHPLGEMMLTCRFGGQQCGPDDFTVVYTRYGKCYTFNSGKDGRPLLTSMKGGMGNGLEMMLDIQQDEYLPVWGETDETSFEAGIKVQIHSQDEPPFIDQLGFGVAPGFQTFVSCQEQRLTYLPYPWGDCKDTPPESEFFDTYSIAACQIDCETRYLVENCNCRMVHHA
;
A
#
# COMPACT_ATOMS: atom_id res chain seq x y z
N PHE A 1 27.98 -10.15 66.75
CA PHE A 1 27.59 -10.13 65.33
C PHE A 1 26.23 -10.78 65.10
N GLY A 2 26.07 -12.11 65.27
CA GLY A 2 24.81 -12.82 64.97
C GLY A 2 23.54 -12.43 65.73
N SER A 3 23.63 -11.67 66.83
CA SER A 3 22.48 -11.14 67.58
C SER A 3 22.01 -9.76 67.12
N ARG A 4 22.76 -9.09 66.24
CA ARG A 4 22.47 -7.74 65.73
C ARG A 4 22.19 -7.72 64.22
N THR A 5 22.13 -8.86 63.55
CA THR A 5 21.87 -8.93 62.09
C THR A 5 20.37 -8.98 61.80
N GLY A 6 19.93 -8.28 60.75
CA GLY A 6 18.55 -8.36 60.24
C GLY A 6 18.21 -9.69 59.55
N LEU A 7 19.20 -10.56 59.32
CA LEU A 7 19.01 -11.89 58.72
C LEU A 7 18.40 -12.85 59.75
N HIS A 8 17.11 -13.16 59.58
CA HIS A 8 16.30 -13.94 60.53
C HIS A 8 16.92 -15.29 60.95
N GLY A 9 17.55 -16.02 60.03
CA GLY A 9 18.10 -17.35 60.31
C GLY A 9 19.51 -17.38 60.92
N VAL A 10 20.31 -16.32 60.75
CA VAL A 10 21.74 -16.27 61.15
C VAL A 10 21.91 -16.30 62.67
N ARG A 11 20.95 -15.74 63.41
CA ARG A 11 20.92 -15.77 64.88
C ARG A 11 20.86 -17.20 65.44
N HIS A 12 20.14 -18.10 64.77
CA HIS A 12 19.96 -19.49 65.20
C HIS A 12 21.17 -20.36 64.87
N VAL A 13 21.87 -20.06 63.76
CA VAL A 13 23.13 -20.70 63.38
C VAL A 13 24.26 -20.34 64.35
N LEU A 14 24.32 -19.07 64.80
CA LEU A 14 25.37 -18.56 65.70
C LEU A 14 25.03 -18.70 67.21
N ALA A 15 23.96 -19.41 67.55
CA ALA A 15 23.49 -19.57 68.94
C ALA A 15 24.40 -20.50 69.76
N ALA A 16 25.42 -19.93 70.42
CA ALA A 16 26.47 -20.63 71.18
C ALA A 16 25.99 -21.61 72.26
N ARG A 17 24.74 -21.48 72.75
CA ARG A 17 24.14 -22.31 73.80
C ARG A 17 23.30 -23.50 73.29
N ARG A 18 23.14 -23.68 71.96
CA ARG A 18 22.32 -24.76 71.36
C ARG A 18 23.17 -25.93 70.85
N THR A 19 22.55 -27.11 70.70
CA THR A 19 23.19 -28.35 70.21
C THR A 19 23.73 -28.20 68.78
N ARG A 20 24.73 -29.01 68.42
CA ARG A 20 25.33 -29.02 67.08
C ARG A 20 24.29 -29.37 66.00
N THR A 21 23.39 -30.31 66.27
CA THR A 21 22.31 -30.73 65.37
C THR A 21 21.32 -29.60 65.09
N TYR A 22 20.93 -28.82 66.11
CA TYR A 22 20.07 -27.65 65.94
C TYR A 22 20.69 -26.62 65.01
N ARG A 23 21.98 -26.32 65.17
CA ARG A 23 22.69 -25.36 64.31
C ARG A 23 22.84 -25.88 62.88
N LEU A 24 23.09 -27.17 62.69
CA LEU A 24 23.17 -27.80 61.37
C LEU A 24 21.83 -27.71 60.62
N LEU A 25 20.71 -28.02 61.28
CA LEU A 25 19.37 -27.93 60.69
C LEU A 25 19.03 -26.48 60.29
N TRP A 26 19.33 -25.50 61.15
CA TRP A 26 19.13 -24.09 60.81
C TRP A 26 20.06 -23.60 59.71
N LEU A 27 21.30 -24.09 59.65
CA LEU A 27 22.22 -23.78 58.55
C LEU A 27 21.67 -24.31 57.23
N LEU A 28 21.22 -25.57 57.18
CA LEU A 28 20.61 -26.18 56.00
C LEU A 28 19.36 -25.41 55.56
N ALA A 29 18.48 -25.04 56.50
CA ALA A 29 17.29 -24.24 56.20
C ALA A 29 17.63 -22.84 55.66
N CYS A 30 18.65 -22.17 56.22
CA CYS A 30 19.11 -20.87 55.71
C CYS A 30 19.70 -20.97 54.31
N VAL A 31 20.51 -22.00 54.05
CA VAL A 31 21.12 -22.25 52.74
C VAL A 31 20.03 -22.58 51.71
N ALA A 32 19.06 -23.43 52.05
CA ALA A 32 17.94 -23.75 51.18
C ALA A 32 17.07 -22.51 50.87
N ALA A 33 16.75 -21.69 51.87
CA ALA A 33 16.01 -20.45 51.68
C ALA A 33 16.78 -19.44 50.81
N LEU A 34 18.10 -19.31 51.00
CA LEU A 34 18.94 -18.46 50.16
C LEU A 34 19.01 -18.97 48.73
N ALA A 35 19.15 -20.29 48.53
CA ALA A 35 19.18 -20.90 47.20
C ALA A 35 17.87 -20.69 46.44
N LEU A 36 16.71 -20.89 47.10
CA LEU A 36 15.40 -20.63 46.51
C LEU A 36 15.23 -19.15 46.18
N LEU A 37 15.62 -18.25 47.07
CA LEU A 37 15.58 -16.81 46.82
C LEU A 37 16.42 -16.43 45.59
N LEU A 38 17.65 -16.93 45.52
CA LEU A 38 18.54 -16.67 44.38
C LEU A 38 17.94 -17.23 43.09
N ALA A 39 17.45 -18.48 43.09
CA ALA A 39 16.84 -19.10 41.92
C ALA A 39 15.59 -18.34 41.44
N SER A 40 14.66 -18.01 42.35
CA SER A 40 13.46 -17.23 42.00
C SER A 40 13.80 -15.81 41.55
N SER A 41 14.80 -15.17 42.17
CA SER A 41 15.24 -13.83 41.73
C SER A 41 15.89 -13.88 40.35
N ALA A 42 16.73 -14.88 40.06
CA ALA A 42 17.36 -15.08 38.77
C ALA A 42 16.31 -15.35 37.69
N ASP A 43 15.31 -16.17 37.97
CA ASP A 43 14.18 -16.42 37.07
C ASP A 43 13.39 -15.13 36.77
N ARG A 44 13.06 -14.32 37.79
CA ARG A 44 12.37 -13.04 37.58
C ARG A 44 13.21 -12.04 36.80
N VAL A 45 14.51 -11.97 37.06
CA VAL A 45 15.44 -11.14 36.29
C VAL A 45 15.54 -11.62 34.84
N HIS A 46 15.65 -12.93 34.62
CA HIS A 46 15.66 -13.51 33.28
C HIS A 46 14.36 -13.21 32.52
N HIS A 47 13.21 -13.35 33.19
CA HIS A 47 11.92 -12.99 32.62
C HIS A 47 11.79 -11.49 32.32
N LEU A 48 12.39 -10.61 33.11
CA LEU A 48 12.42 -9.18 32.79
C LEU A 48 13.33 -8.89 31.58
N LEU A 49 14.50 -9.56 31.52
CA LEU A 49 15.45 -9.44 30.43
C LEU A 49 14.94 -10.04 29.12
N SER A 50 13.99 -10.99 29.17
CA SER A 50 13.28 -11.50 27.99
C SER A 50 12.22 -10.52 27.45
N ARG A 51 12.08 -9.32 28.04
CA ARG A 51 11.25 -8.21 27.53
C ARG A 51 9.79 -8.60 27.21
N PRO A 52 9.05 -9.18 28.16
CA PRO A 52 7.67 -9.63 27.93
C PRO A 52 6.76 -8.43 27.69
N SER A 53 5.85 -8.56 26.73
CA SER A 53 4.80 -7.58 26.42
C SER A 53 3.44 -8.27 26.36
N ASN A 54 2.37 -7.51 26.62
CA ASN A 54 0.99 -8.00 26.56
C ASN A 54 0.14 -7.04 25.73
N SER A 55 -0.76 -7.58 24.92
CA SER A 55 -1.68 -6.79 24.10
C SER A 55 -2.97 -6.48 24.87
N LYS A 56 -3.40 -5.22 24.85
CA LYS A 56 -4.68 -4.79 25.41
C LYS A 56 -5.63 -4.42 24.27
N VAL A 57 -6.77 -5.12 24.18
CA VAL A 57 -7.82 -4.85 23.19
C VAL A 57 -8.97 -4.14 23.88
N SER A 58 -9.41 -3.02 23.32
CA SER A 58 -10.57 -2.28 23.81
C SER A 58 -11.39 -1.73 22.65
N THR A 59 -12.70 -1.91 22.72
CA THR A 59 -13.64 -1.33 21.75
C THR A 59 -14.18 -0.01 22.30
N VAL A 60 -14.03 1.06 21.52
CA VAL A 60 -14.56 2.38 21.84
C VAL A 60 -15.63 2.75 20.81
N TRP A 61 -16.74 3.33 21.27
CA TRP A 61 -17.84 3.79 20.41
C TRP A 61 -17.86 5.33 20.38
N PRO A 62 -17.06 5.96 19.50
CA PRO A 62 -17.03 7.40 19.38
C PRO A 62 -18.32 7.93 18.72
N ARG A 63 -18.64 9.21 18.99
CA ARG A 63 -19.83 9.87 18.40
C ARG A 63 -19.70 10.12 16.90
N GLY A 64 -18.48 10.15 16.39
CA GLY A 64 -18.14 10.30 14.99
C GLY A 64 -16.76 9.75 14.71
N LEU A 65 -16.58 9.26 13.49
CA LEU A 65 -15.33 8.73 12.99
C LEU A 65 -14.90 9.54 11.77
N THR A 66 -13.60 9.82 11.66
CA THR A 66 -13.04 10.35 10.41
C THR A 66 -13.22 9.29 9.33
N PHE A 67 -13.85 9.67 8.24
CA PHE A 67 -14.01 8.77 7.10
C PHE A 67 -12.63 8.53 6.47
N PRO A 68 -12.28 7.31 6.05
CA PRO A 68 -10.97 7.03 5.47
C PRO A 68 -10.80 7.70 4.10
N ALA A 69 -9.57 7.69 3.58
CA ALA A 69 -9.33 7.94 2.18
C ALA A 69 -9.70 6.71 1.36
N ILE A 70 -10.36 6.91 0.22
CA ILE A 70 -10.71 5.83 -0.70
C ILE A 70 -10.06 6.12 -2.04
N THR A 71 -9.01 5.37 -2.35
CA THR A 71 -8.32 5.44 -3.65
C THR A 71 -8.88 4.38 -4.58
N LEU A 72 -9.23 4.78 -5.80
CA LEU A 72 -9.73 3.88 -6.84
C LEU A 72 -9.01 4.11 -8.16
N CYS A 73 -8.80 3.02 -8.89
CA CYS A 73 -8.16 3.01 -10.20
C CYS A 73 -8.97 2.14 -11.15
N ASN A 74 -9.09 2.56 -12.42
CA ASN A 74 -9.51 1.65 -13.47
C ASN A 74 -8.39 0.62 -13.70
N ASN A 75 -8.74 -0.65 -13.92
CA ASN A 75 -7.73 -1.67 -14.25
C ASN A 75 -7.05 -1.39 -15.59
N ASN A 76 -7.69 -0.65 -16.49
CA ASN A 76 -7.10 -0.21 -17.74
C ASN A 76 -6.25 1.05 -17.56
N LEU A 77 -4.96 0.95 -17.91
CA LEU A 77 -3.95 2.01 -17.73
C LEU A 77 -4.23 3.24 -18.63
N VAL A 78 -4.60 3.00 -19.89
CA VAL A 78 -4.79 4.04 -20.92
C VAL A 78 -5.95 3.71 -21.85
N ARG A 79 -6.71 4.75 -22.25
CA ARG A 79 -7.81 4.63 -23.20
C ARG A 79 -7.31 4.36 -24.61
N PHE A 80 -7.76 3.26 -25.21
CA PHE A 80 -7.31 2.80 -26.53
C PHE A 80 -7.57 3.82 -27.63
N SER A 81 -8.75 4.45 -27.65
CA SER A 81 -9.12 5.41 -28.71
C SER A 81 -8.31 6.72 -28.66
N ARG A 82 -7.69 7.02 -27.50
CA ARG A 82 -6.94 8.26 -27.25
C ARG A 82 -5.46 8.17 -27.62
N LEU A 83 -4.98 6.98 -27.99
CA LEU A 83 -3.62 6.76 -28.45
C LEU A 83 -3.34 7.52 -29.74
N THR A 84 -2.26 8.30 -29.74
CA THR A 84 -1.76 8.96 -30.94
C THR A 84 -0.64 8.15 -31.58
N ARG A 85 -0.29 8.46 -32.84
CA ARG A 85 0.82 7.80 -33.54
C ARG A 85 2.16 7.96 -32.79
N THR A 86 2.38 9.11 -32.14
CA THR A 86 3.57 9.35 -31.32
C THR A 86 3.59 8.46 -30.08
N ASP A 87 2.44 8.29 -29.41
CA ASP A 87 2.36 7.43 -28.22
C ASP A 87 2.57 5.96 -28.60
N LEU A 88 1.91 5.52 -29.67
CA LEU A 88 2.00 4.15 -30.16
C LEU A 88 3.43 3.82 -30.61
N HIS A 89 4.12 4.76 -31.27
CA HIS A 89 5.53 4.57 -31.63
C HIS A 89 6.44 4.45 -30.39
N ALA A 90 6.20 5.26 -29.35
CA ALA A 90 7.05 5.30 -28.15
C ALA A 90 6.78 4.14 -27.18
N LEU A 91 5.51 3.78 -26.97
CA LEU A 91 5.06 2.85 -25.93
C LEU A 91 4.41 1.58 -26.49
N GLY A 92 4.20 1.48 -27.80
CA GLY A 92 3.42 0.38 -28.38
C GLY A 92 3.97 -1.01 -28.08
N ILE A 93 5.30 -1.18 -28.00
CA ILE A 93 5.89 -2.47 -27.58
C ILE A 93 5.61 -2.73 -26.09
N TRP A 94 5.81 -1.72 -25.24
CA TRP A 94 5.61 -1.86 -23.80
C TRP A 94 4.15 -2.14 -23.44
N LEU A 95 3.21 -1.56 -24.20
CA LEU A 95 1.77 -1.82 -24.10
C LEU A 95 1.32 -3.14 -24.78
N GLY A 96 2.23 -3.90 -25.39
CA GLY A 96 1.88 -5.13 -26.12
C GLY A 96 1.07 -4.92 -27.41
N LEU A 97 1.06 -3.71 -27.97
CA LEU A 97 0.31 -3.34 -29.17
C LEU A 97 1.13 -3.50 -30.47
N LEU A 98 2.45 -3.45 -30.36
CA LEU A 98 3.39 -3.53 -31.49
C LEU A 98 4.42 -4.63 -31.28
N THR A 99 4.87 -5.25 -32.37
CA THR A 99 5.95 -6.23 -32.41
C THR A 99 7.12 -5.75 -33.25
N ARG A 100 8.29 -6.36 -33.02
CA ARG A 100 9.52 -6.11 -33.78
C ARG A 100 9.68 -7.19 -34.84
N LEU A 101 9.64 -6.81 -36.11
CA LEU A 101 10.03 -7.71 -37.21
C LEU A 101 11.52 -7.54 -37.51
N ALA A 102 12.28 -8.64 -37.38
CA ALA A 102 13.68 -8.71 -37.77
C ALA A 102 13.80 -9.25 -39.20
N ASN A 103 14.21 -8.39 -40.16
CA ASN A 103 14.45 -8.82 -41.53
C ASN A 103 15.93 -9.16 -41.73
N GLY A 104 16.32 -10.37 -41.31
CA GLY A 104 17.64 -10.94 -41.60
C GLY A 104 18.80 -10.42 -40.74
N PRO A 105 20.06 -10.74 -41.09
CA PRO A 105 21.24 -10.52 -40.24
C PRO A 105 21.72 -9.06 -40.19
N SER A 106 21.05 -8.14 -40.88
CA SER A 106 21.29 -6.69 -40.81
C SER A 106 20.06 -5.99 -40.23
N THR A 107 20.22 -5.51 -39.00
CA THR A 107 19.21 -5.06 -38.03
C THR A 107 18.46 -3.78 -38.44
N ILE A 108 17.56 -3.86 -39.43
CA ILE A 108 16.44 -2.92 -39.51
C ILE A 108 15.25 -3.58 -38.82
N VAL A 109 14.93 -3.08 -37.62
CA VAL A 109 13.76 -3.51 -36.86
C VAL A 109 12.59 -2.62 -37.23
N ASN A 110 11.66 -3.15 -38.04
CA ASN A 110 10.42 -2.44 -38.32
C ASN A 110 9.40 -2.74 -37.21
N LEU A 111 8.75 -1.68 -36.73
CA LEU A 111 7.60 -1.78 -35.84
C LEU A 111 6.36 -2.11 -36.67
N THR A 112 5.63 -3.13 -36.27
CA THR A 112 4.35 -3.50 -36.88
C THR A 112 3.31 -3.77 -35.81
N ALA A 113 2.03 -3.57 -36.16
CA ALA A 113 0.93 -4.03 -35.32
C ALA A 113 1.10 -5.53 -35.02
N ASP A 114 0.89 -5.89 -33.76
CA ASP A 114 0.84 -7.30 -33.38
C ASP A 114 -0.28 -8.01 -34.18
N PRO A 115 -0.08 -9.23 -34.72
CA PRO A 115 -1.13 -9.97 -35.40
C PRO A 115 -2.31 -10.34 -34.49
N ASP A 116 -2.02 -10.68 -33.23
CA ASP A 116 -3.05 -11.06 -32.24
C ASP A 116 -3.89 -9.82 -31.92
N VAL A 117 -3.22 -8.70 -31.59
CA VAL A 117 -3.53 -7.30 -32.02
C VAL A 117 -4.76 -7.05 -32.90
N LEU A 118 -4.68 -7.60 -34.10
CA LEU A 118 -5.60 -7.28 -35.17
C LEU A 118 -6.78 -8.25 -35.21
N ALA A 119 -6.66 -9.39 -34.53
CA ALA A 119 -7.61 -10.50 -34.60
C ALA A 119 -8.86 -10.33 -33.72
N SER A 120 -8.79 -9.59 -32.61
CA SER A 120 -9.95 -9.28 -31.73
C SER A 120 -10.50 -7.89 -31.95
N LEU A 121 -9.80 -7.02 -32.67
CA LEU A 121 -10.36 -5.73 -33.03
C LEU A 121 -11.53 -5.94 -33.99
N ALA A 122 -12.62 -5.21 -33.74
CA ALA A 122 -13.70 -5.13 -34.71
C ALA A 122 -13.18 -4.53 -36.02
N GLU A 123 -13.81 -4.84 -37.16
CA GLU A 123 -13.33 -4.41 -38.49
C GLU A 123 -13.07 -2.89 -38.59
N SER A 124 -13.96 -2.08 -38.01
CA SER A 124 -13.81 -0.61 -37.98
C SER A 124 -12.58 -0.17 -37.18
N GLN A 125 -12.34 -0.76 -36.00
CA GLN A 125 -11.19 -0.47 -35.15
C GLN A 125 -9.90 -0.98 -35.79
N ARG A 126 -9.93 -2.14 -36.44
CA ARG A 126 -8.77 -2.73 -37.13
C ARG A 126 -8.24 -1.81 -38.23
N GLN A 127 -9.12 -1.26 -39.07
CA GLN A 127 -8.72 -0.32 -40.13
C GLN A 127 -8.14 0.98 -39.57
N TRP A 128 -8.72 1.50 -38.48
CA TRP A 128 -8.16 2.66 -37.78
C TRP A 128 -6.78 2.36 -37.19
N PHE A 129 -6.63 1.23 -36.50
CA PHE A 129 -5.40 0.86 -35.83
C PHE A 129 -4.27 0.61 -36.83
N LEU A 130 -4.54 -0.07 -37.95
CA LEU A 130 -3.57 -0.25 -39.03
C LEU A 130 -3.04 1.08 -39.58
N ARG A 131 -3.93 2.07 -39.76
CA ARG A 131 -3.52 3.43 -40.15
C ARG A 131 -2.69 4.08 -39.05
N LEU A 132 -3.05 3.91 -37.78
CA LEU A 132 -2.31 4.49 -36.65
C LEU A 132 -0.90 3.88 -36.54
N SER A 133 -0.77 2.57 -36.76
CA SER A 133 0.49 1.81 -36.68
C SER A 133 1.35 1.88 -37.95
N ASP A 134 0.92 2.59 -39.00
CA ASP A 134 1.76 2.83 -40.17
C ASP A 134 2.79 3.92 -39.88
N PHE A 135 4.05 3.52 -39.78
CA PHE A 135 5.19 4.39 -39.51
C PHE A 135 6.05 4.67 -40.76
N SER A 136 5.62 4.26 -41.95
CA SER A 136 6.39 4.40 -43.21
C SER A 136 6.85 5.84 -43.51
N THR A 137 6.03 6.82 -43.15
CA THR A 137 6.30 8.26 -43.34
C THR A 137 6.37 9.03 -42.01
N PHE A 138 6.39 8.31 -40.89
CA PHE A 138 6.37 8.92 -39.57
C PHE A 138 7.76 9.40 -39.17
N LEU A 139 7.86 10.67 -38.79
CA LEU A 139 9.06 11.27 -38.22
C LEU A 139 8.89 11.34 -36.71
N PRO A 140 9.58 10.47 -35.93
CA PRO A 140 9.47 10.52 -34.48
C PRO A 140 10.07 11.83 -33.93
N PRO A 141 9.50 12.40 -32.85
CA PRO A 141 10.12 13.53 -32.16
C PRO A 141 11.52 13.16 -31.67
N ARG A 142 12.44 14.14 -31.66
CA ARG A 142 13.85 13.94 -31.28
C ARG A 142 14.02 13.38 -29.88
N ASP A 143 13.19 13.85 -28.94
CA ASP A 143 13.10 13.33 -27.58
C ASP A 143 11.69 12.79 -27.38
N PRO A 144 11.45 11.48 -27.65
CA PRO A 144 10.18 10.89 -27.32
C PRO A 144 10.04 10.94 -25.79
N ALA A 145 9.06 11.71 -25.32
CA ALA A 145 8.66 11.63 -23.92
C ALA A 145 8.21 10.18 -23.68
N GLY A 146 8.96 9.46 -22.85
CA GLY A 146 8.55 8.12 -22.40
C GLY A 146 7.28 8.19 -21.55
N LEU A 147 7.02 7.12 -20.80
CA LEU A 147 5.93 7.11 -19.84
C LEU A 147 6.11 8.29 -18.86
N SER A 148 5.18 9.24 -18.90
CA SER A 148 5.26 10.50 -18.16
C SER A 148 3.91 10.84 -17.53
N ARG A 149 3.94 11.71 -16.52
CA ARG A 149 2.71 12.21 -15.87
C ARG A 149 1.76 12.84 -16.87
N THR A 150 2.27 13.66 -17.78
CA THR A 150 1.46 14.34 -18.80
C THR A 150 0.79 13.36 -19.77
N LEU A 151 1.47 12.26 -20.11
CA LEU A 151 0.91 11.20 -20.94
C LEU A 151 -0.21 10.45 -20.21
N LEU A 152 0.01 10.02 -18.96
CA LEU A 152 -1.02 9.36 -18.16
C LEU A 152 -2.20 10.30 -17.84
N GLU A 153 -1.94 11.59 -17.66
CA GLU A 153 -2.96 12.60 -17.42
C GLU A 153 -3.95 12.69 -18.60
N ARG A 154 -3.43 12.60 -19.83
CA ARG A 154 -4.20 12.68 -21.07
C ARG A 154 -4.86 11.35 -21.45
N LEU A 155 -4.13 10.25 -21.34
CA LEU A 155 -4.56 8.93 -21.80
C LEU A 155 -5.38 8.16 -20.77
N GLY A 156 -5.17 8.42 -19.47
CA GLY A 156 -5.91 7.76 -18.41
C GLY A 156 -7.41 8.05 -18.46
N HIS A 157 -8.19 7.24 -17.75
CA HIS A 157 -9.63 7.42 -17.68
C HIS A 157 -9.98 8.64 -16.82
N PRO A 158 -10.71 9.64 -17.35
CA PRO A 158 -11.15 10.80 -16.57
C PRO A 158 -12.31 10.41 -15.66
N LEU A 159 -12.23 10.77 -14.37
CA LEU A 159 -13.27 10.45 -13.40
C LEU A 159 -14.63 11.02 -13.77
N GLY A 160 -14.67 12.19 -14.42
CA GLY A 160 -15.93 12.81 -14.86
C GLY A 160 -16.68 12.03 -15.95
N GLU A 161 -16.00 11.18 -16.73
CA GLU A 161 -16.66 10.28 -17.68
C GLU A 161 -17.01 8.93 -17.03
N MET A 162 -16.18 8.46 -16.09
CA MET A 162 -16.46 7.22 -15.35
C MET A 162 -17.58 7.38 -14.31
N MET A 163 -17.69 8.54 -13.65
CA MET A 163 -18.61 8.73 -12.53
C MET A 163 -20.00 9.10 -13.02
N LEU A 164 -20.94 8.17 -12.88
CA LEU A 164 -22.35 8.40 -13.22
C LEU A 164 -23.11 9.08 -12.06
N THR A 165 -22.90 8.60 -10.83
CA THR A 165 -23.47 9.20 -9.62
C THR A 165 -22.51 9.05 -8.43
N CYS A 166 -22.54 10.02 -7.52
CA CYS A 166 -21.75 10.00 -6.29
C CYS A 166 -22.57 10.62 -5.15
N ARG A 167 -22.59 9.94 -4.00
CA ARG A 167 -23.21 10.42 -2.76
C ARG A 167 -22.35 10.10 -1.57
N PHE A 168 -22.21 11.06 -0.66
CA PHE A 168 -21.59 10.86 0.65
C PHE A 168 -22.53 11.32 1.76
N GLY A 169 -22.89 10.43 2.68
CA GLY A 169 -23.83 10.76 3.76
C GLY A 169 -25.19 11.27 3.24
N GLY A 170 -25.60 10.81 2.05
CA GLY A 170 -26.81 11.23 1.35
C GLY A 170 -26.69 12.53 0.53
N GLN A 171 -25.62 13.31 0.70
CA GLN A 171 -25.34 14.52 -0.10
C GLN A 171 -24.67 14.16 -1.43
N GLN A 172 -24.93 14.93 -2.48
CA GLN A 172 -24.28 14.73 -3.78
C GLN A 172 -22.80 15.12 -3.69
N CYS A 173 -21.94 14.28 -4.27
CA CYS A 173 -20.53 14.57 -4.53
C CYS A 173 -20.26 14.52 -6.03
N GLY A 174 -19.09 15.00 -6.45
CA GLY A 174 -18.67 15.01 -7.84
C GLY A 174 -17.20 14.69 -8.03
N PRO A 175 -16.72 14.69 -9.29
CA PRO A 175 -15.32 14.44 -9.61
C PRO A 175 -14.37 15.43 -8.94
N ASP A 176 -14.83 16.67 -8.70
CA ASP A 176 -14.05 17.69 -8.03
C ASP A 176 -13.72 17.32 -6.59
N ASP A 177 -14.49 16.45 -5.92
CA ASP A 177 -14.24 15.98 -4.55
C ASP A 177 -13.10 14.95 -4.44
N PHE A 178 -12.54 14.54 -5.58
CA PHE A 178 -11.47 13.55 -5.68
C PHE A 178 -10.17 14.21 -6.10
N THR A 179 -9.07 13.81 -5.46
CA THR A 179 -7.73 14.25 -5.84
C THR A 179 -7.08 13.22 -6.75
N VAL A 180 -6.45 13.66 -7.83
CA VAL A 180 -5.72 12.78 -8.75
C VAL A 180 -4.45 12.27 -8.09
N VAL A 181 -4.21 10.97 -8.18
CA VAL A 181 -2.98 10.32 -7.74
C VAL A 181 -2.52 9.35 -8.82
N TYR A 182 -1.21 9.25 -9.04
CA TYR A 182 -0.65 8.29 -9.98
C TYR A 182 -0.13 7.07 -9.23
N THR A 183 -0.59 5.89 -9.63
CA THR A 183 -0.14 4.60 -9.07
C THR A 183 0.44 3.73 -10.19
N ARG A 184 0.77 2.47 -9.90
CA ARG A 184 1.16 1.51 -10.94
C ARG A 184 0.04 1.28 -11.99
N TYR A 185 -1.23 1.41 -11.60
CA TYR A 185 -2.37 1.39 -12.54
C TYR A 185 -2.57 2.71 -13.32
N GLY A 186 -1.64 3.65 -13.20
CA GLY A 186 -1.70 4.93 -13.90
C GLY A 186 -2.55 5.96 -13.17
N LYS A 187 -3.49 6.59 -13.88
CA LYS A 187 -4.28 7.72 -13.37
C LYS A 187 -5.41 7.22 -12.46
N CYS A 188 -5.31 7.54 -11.18
CA CYS A 188 -6.25 7.14 -10.14
C CYS A 188 -6.79 8.34 -9.37
N TYR A 189 -7.78 8.08 -8.52
CA TYR A 189 -8.53 9.11 -7.82
C TYR A 189 -8.73 8.74 -6.35
N THR A 190 -8.46 9.68 -5.45
CA THR A 190 -8.63 9.51 -4.01
C THR A 190 -9.74 10.42 -3.50
N PHE A 191 -10.81 9.81 -2.97
CA PHE A 191 -11.83 10.51 -2.20
C PHE A 191 -11.31 10.83 -0.80
N ASN A 192 -11.65 12.01 -0.28
CA ASN A 192 -11.34 12.41 1.09
C ASN A 192 -9.85 12.26 1.47
N SER A 193 -8.97 12.69 0.57
CA SER A 193 -7.52 12.60 0.73
C SER A 193 -6.94 13.53 1.79
N GLY A 194 -7.69 14.53 2.25
CA GLY A 194 -7.19 15.55 3.19
C GLY A 194 -6.19 16.53 2.58
N LYS A 195 -5.97 16.48 1.26
CA LYS A 195 -5.10 17.40 0.52
C LYS A 195 -5.87 18.64 0.04
N ASP A 196 -5.13 19.60 -0.51
CA ASP A 196 -5.67 20.84 -1.11
C ASP A 196 -6.49 21.73 -0.14
N GLY A 197 -6.17 21.67 1.15
CA GLY A 197 -6.81 22.50 2.19
C GLY A 197 -8.26 22.12 2.50
N ARG A 198 -8.73 20.96 2.04
CA ARG A 198 -10.09 20.48 2.28
C ARG A 198 -10.21 19.81 3.65
N PRO A 199 -11.28 20.09 4.41
CA PRO A 199 -11.51 19.44 5.69
C PRO A 199 -11.83 17.96 5.50
N LEU A 200 -11.36 17.12 6.44
CA LEU A 200 -11.66 15.70 6.43
C LEU A 200 -13.14 15.46 6.71
N LEU A 201 -13.73 14.59 5.89
CA LEU A 201 -15.11 14.17 6.05
C LEU A 201 -15.23 13.18 7.21
N THR A 202 -16.34 13.25 7.95
CA THR A 202 -16.61 12.39 9.10
C THR A 202 -17.95 11.68 8.96
N SER A 203 -18.03 10.43 9.42
CA SER A 203 -19.28 9.67 9.52
C SER A 203 -19.71 9.50 10.98
N MET A 204 -20.97 9.85 11.27
CA MET A 204 -21.52 9.83 12.63
C MET A 204 -22.29 8.54 12.96
N LYS A 205 -22.67 7.78 11.93
CA LYS A 205 -23.52 6.59 12.06
C LYS A 205 -23.11 5.55 11.03
N GLY A 206 -23.20 4.27 11.40
CA GLY A 206 -23.05 3.18 10.44
C GLY A 206 -24.25 3.07 9.48
N GLY A 207 -24.10 2.25 8.44
CA GLY A 207 -25.13 1.96 7.45
C GLY A 207 -24.85 2.59 6.08
N MET A 208 -25.40 1.97 5.02
CA MET A 208 -25.05 2.28 3.63
C MET A 208 -25.28 3.76 3.24
N GLY A 209 -26.32 4.41 3.78
CA GLY A 209 -26.63 5.81 3.47
C GLY A 209 -25.72 6.85 4.15
N ASN A 210 -24.89 6.43 5.10
CA ASN A 210 -23.98 7.31 5.85
C ASN A 210 -22.52 7.20 5.38
N GLY A 211 -22.27 6.43 4.32
CA GLY A 211 -20.95 6.24 3.71
C GLY A 211 -20.86 6.87 2.32
N LEU A 212 -19.84 6.46 1.57
CA LEU A 212 -19.67 6.77 0.15
C LEU A 212 -20.45 5.75 -0.69
N GLU A 213 -21.28 6.25 -1.59
CA GLU A 213 -22.02 5.49 -2.59
C GLU A 213 -21.70 6.08 -3.96
N MET A 214 -21.23 5.27 -4.90
CA MET A 214 -20.91 5.72 -6.24
C MET A 214 -21.30 4.69 -7.29
N MET A 215 -21.73 5.17 -8.44
CA MET A 215 -21.99 4.36 -9.63
C MET A 215 -20.99 4.77 -10.70
N LEU A 216 -20.21 3.80 -11.16
CA LEU A 216 -19.11 4.02 -12.10
C LEU A 216 -19.34 3.23 -13.39
N ASP A 217 -19.01 3.85 -14.51
CA ASP A 217 -18.78 3.23 -15.80
C ASP A 217 -17.27 2.99 -15.97
N ILE A 218 -16.89 1.73 -16.16
CA ILE A 218 -15.49 1.36 -16.36
C ILE A 218 -14.99 1.62 -17.79
N GLN A 219 -15.89 1.93 -18.73
CA GLN A 219 -15.56 2.19 -20.15
C GLN A 219 -14.79 1.01 -20.78
N GLN A 220 -15.37 -0.19 -20.72
CA GLN A 220 -14.71 -1.42 -21.19
C GLN A 220 -14.39 -1.39 -22.70
N ASP A 221 -15.10 -0.57 -23.47
CA ASP A 221 -14.86 -0.29 -24.89
C ASP A 221 -13.56 0.48 -25.16
N GLU A 222 -13.02 1.16 -24.15
CA GLU A 222 -11.75 1.89 -24.20
C GLU A 222 -10.55 1.06 -23.70
N TYR A 223 -10.76 -0.21 -23.34
CA TYR A 223 -9.68 -1.07 -22.86
C TYR A 223 -8.70 -1.41 -23.98
N LEU A 224 -7.43 -1.52 -23.61
CA LEU A 224 -6.43 -2.06 -24.54
C LEU A 224 -6.80 -3.49 -24.92
N PRO A 225 -6.70 -3.86 -26.21
CA PRO A 225 -6.90 -5.23 -26.62
C PRO A 225 -5.62 -6.02 -26.30
N VAL A 226 -5.68 -6.87 -25.27
CA VAL A 226 -4.51 -7.57 -24.69
C VAL A 226 -4.50 -9.03 -25.14
N TRP A 227 -3.37 -9.50 -25.69
CA TRP A 227 -3.12 -10.91 -26.01
C TRP A 227 -1.76 -11.46 -25.59
N GLY A 228 -0.88 -10.61 -25.07
CA GLY A 228 0.39 -11.03 -24.49
C GLY A 228 0.37 -10.92 -22.97
N GLU A 229 1.09 -11.81 -22.29
CA GLU A 229 1.45 -11.60 -20.89
C GLU A 229 2.54 -10.51 -20.84
N THR A 230 2.14 -9.27 -20.52
CA THR A 230 3.07 -8.24 -20.03
C THR A 230 2.70 -7.90 -18.59
N ASP A 231 3.69 -7.46 -17.80
CA ASP A 231 3.49 -7.12 -16.38
C ASP A 231 2.43 -6.01 -16.16
N GLU A 232 2.03 -5.30 -17.23
CA GLU A 232 1.29 -4.04 -17.16
C GLU A 232 -0.09 -4.12 -17.86
N THR A 233 -0.37 -5.21 -18.58
CA THR A 233 -1.66 -5.44 -19.24
C THR A 233 -2.47 -6.51 -18.50
N SER A 234 -3.54 -6.11 -17.81
CA SER A 234 -4.40 -7.05 -17.06
C SER A 234 -5.53 -7.61 -17.92
N PHE A 235 -5.79 -8.91 -17.81
CA PHE A 235 -7.01 -9.56 -18.36
C PHE A 235 -8.29 -9.22 -17.58
N GLU A 236 -8.17 -8.44 -16.50
CA GLU A 236 -9.25 -8.11 -15.58
C GLU A 236 -9.99 -6.85 -16.04
N ALA A 237 -11.32 -6.91 -16.05
CA ALA A 237 -12.18 -5.74 -16.21
C ALA A 237 -12.81 -5.34 -14.88
N GLY A 238 -12.69 -4.08 -14.52
CA GLY A 238 -13.19 -3.57 -13.24
C GLY A 238 -12.35 -2.42 -12.70
N ILE A 239 -12.48 -2.20 -11.41
CA ILE A 239 -11.69 -1.22 -10.69
C ILE A 239 -10.99 -1.87 -9.51
N LYS A 240 -9.80 -1.37 -9.17
CA LYS A 240 -9.16 -1.63 -7.88
C LYS A 240 -9.50 -0.51 -6.92
N VAL A 241 -9.73 -0.87 -5.66
CA VAL A 241 -10.04 0.06 -4.58
C VAL A 241 -9.15 -0.23 -3.37
N GLN A 242 -8.60 0.82 -2.76
CA GLN A 242 -7.89 0.76 -1.49
C GLN A 242 -8.52 1.74 -0.51
N ILE A 243 -8.78 1.24 0.71
CA ILE A 243 -9.25 2.05 1.83
C ILE A 243 -8.06 2.22 2.77
N HIS A 244 -7.65 3.46 3.03
CA HIS A 244 -6.44 3.75 3.81
C HIS A 244 -6.58 5.03 4.64
N SER A 245 -5.63 5.26 5.55
CA SER A 245 -5.52 6.52 6.28
C SER A 245 -5.09 7.65 5.33
N GLN A 246 -5.47 8.89 5.61
CA GLN A 246 -5.01 10.06 4.85
C GLN A 246 -3.50 10.27 4.93
N ASP A 247 -2.88 9.84 6.04
CA ASP A 247 -1.44 9.95 6.28
C ASP A 247 -0.62 8.85 5.59
N GLU A 248 -1.29 7.91 4.92
CA GLU A 248 -0.66 6.80 4.20
C GLU A 248 -0.88 6.97 2.68
N PRO A 249 0.19 6.95 1.86
CA PRO A 249 0.04 6.98 0.41
C PRO A 249 -0.61 5.70 -0.12
N PRO A 250 -1.37 5.77 -1.23
CA PRO A 250 -1.98 4.58 -1.80
C PRO A 250 -0.93 3.64 -2.41
N PHE A 251 -1.05 2.35 -2.06
CA PHE A 251 -0.24 1.23 -2.55
C PHE A 251 -1.17 0.13 -3.06
N ILE A 252 -1.99 0.53 -4.02
CA ILE A 252 -3.20 -0.18 -4.46
C ILE A 252 -2.93 -1.44 -5.28
N ASP A 253 -1.74 -1.56 -5.87
CA ASP A 253 -1.28 -2.76 -6.57
C ASP A 253 -1.15 -3.95 -5.63
N GLN A 254 -0.64 -3.72 -4.41
CA GLN A 254 -0.47 -4.78 -3.40
C GLN A 254 -1.62 -4.85 -2.39
N LEU A 255 -2.16 -3.71 -1.95
CA LEU A 255 -3.14 -3.64 -0.85
C LEU A 255 -4.58 -3.39 -1.32
N GLY A 256 -4.78 -3.15 -2.61
CA GLY A 256 -6.11 -2.90 -3.19
C GLY A 256 -6.90 -4.17 -3.45
N PHE A 257 -8.22 -4.11 -3.20
CA PHE A 257 -9.17 -5.16 -3.58
C PHE A 257 -9.88 -4.82 -4.89
N GLY A 258 -10.25 -5.84 -5.66
CA GLY A 258 -10.98 -5.67 -6.92
C GLY A 258 -12.49 -5.52 -6.71
N VAL A 259 -13.12 -4.69 -7.55
CA VAL A 259 -14.57 -4.55 -7.64
C VAL A 259 -14.99 -4.81 -9.08
N ALA A 260 -15.85 -5.81 -9.26
CA ALA A 260 -16.31 -6.25 -10.57
C ALA A 260 -17.43 -5.34 -11.11
N PRO A 261 -17.48 -5.10 -12.44
CA PRO A 261 -18.61 -4.43 -13.07
C PRO A 261 -19.87 -5.30 -13.03
N GLY A 262 -21.04 -4.68 -13.12
CA GLY A 262 -22.34 -5.39 -13.11
C GLY A 262 -22.85 -5.79 -11.72
N PHE A 263 -22.14 -5.42 -10.65
CA PHE A 263 -22.53 -5.68 -9.26
C PHE A 263 -22.55 -4.39 -8.43
N GLN A 264 -23.46 -4.33 -7.46
CA GLN A 264 -23.38 -3.35 -6.37
C GLN A 264 -22.60 -3.99 -5.22
N THR A 265 -21.38 -3.52 -4.98
CA THR A 265 -20.49 -4.08 -3.94
C THR A 265 -20.61 -3.29 -2.64
N PHE A 266 -21.01 -3.96 -1.56
CA PHE A 266 -21.09 -3.36 -0.23
C PHE A 266 -19.81 -3.68 0.56
N VAL A 267 -19.05 -2.65 0.92
CA VAL A 267 -17.81 -2.78 1.71
C VAL A 267 -18.06 -2.23 3.12
N SER A 268 -18.20 -3.13 4.10
CA SER A 268 -18.40 -2.76 5.50
C SER A 268 -17.06 -2.68 6.22
N CYS A 269 -16.72 -1.50 6.73
CA CYS A 269 -15.42 -1.24 7.38
C CYS A 269 -15.56 -1.08 8.90
N GLN A 270 -14.47 -1.42 9.61
CA GLN A 270 -14.30 -1.15 11.04
C GLN A 270 -12.91 -0.54 11.24
N GLU A 271 -12.83 0.67 11.81
CA GLU A 271 -11.54 1.32 12.12
C GLU A 271 -10.82 0.55 13.23
N GLN A 272 -9.54 0.23 13.00
CA GLN A 272 -8.67 -0.39 13.97
C GLN A 272 -7.46 0.52 14.21
N ARG A 273 -7.23 0.87 15.47
CA ARG A 273 -6.05 1.64 15.89
C ARG A 273 -5.10 0.71 16.62
N LEU A 274 -3.91 0.52 16.05
CA LEU A 274 -2.87 -0.33 16.61
C LEU A 274 -1.76 0.57 17.16
N THR A 275 -1.30 0.25 18.37
CA THR A 275 -0.16 0.93 19.00
C THR A 275 0.84 -0.13 19.42
N TYR A 276 2.05 -0.02 18.89
CA TYR A 276 3.14 -0.96 19.14
C TYR A 276 4.14 -0.35 20.12
N LEU A 277 4.91 -1.21 20.79
CA LEU A 277 5.99 -0.76 21.67
C LEU A 277 7.29 -0.58 20.87
N PRO A 278 8.11 0.45 21.18
CA PRO A 278 9.42 0.60 20.57
C PRO A 278 10.41 -0.42 21.13
N TYR A 279 11.57 -0.52 20.47
CA TYR A 279 12.70 -1.28 20.99
C TYR A 279 13.07 -0.74 22.38
N PRO A 280 13.35 -1.58 23.40
CA PRO A 280 13.59 -3.03 23.37
C PRO A 280 12.37 -3.97 23.42
N TRP A 281 11.15 -3.47 23.62
CA TRP A 281 9.96 -4.31 23.91
C TRP A 281 9.17 -4.73 22.68
N GLY A 282 9.42 -4.08 21.54
CA GLY A 282 8.86 -4.43 20.24
C GLY A 282 9.67 -3.77 19.11
N ASP A 283 9.20 -3.93 17.88
CA ASP A 283 9.87 -3.46 16.68
C ASP A 283 9.05 -2.34 16.01
N CYS A 284 8.81 -1.26 16.76
CA CYS A 284 8.19 -0.04 16.24
C CYS A 284 9.24 1.05 16.03
N LYS A 285 9.15 1.76 14.91
CA LYS A 285 9.95 2.97 14.66
C LYS A 285 9.21 4.18 15.22
N ASP A 286 9.82 4.82 16.21
CA ASP A 286 9.28 6.02 16.89
C ASP A 286 9.97 7.32 16.41
N THR A 287 10.93 7.20 15.49
CA THR A 287 11.60 8.35 14.90
C THR A 287 10.86 8.84 13.66
N PRO A 288 10.85 10.17 13.41
CA PRO A 288 10.28 10.71 12.18
C PRO A 288 10.95 10.08 10.95
N PRO A 289 10.22 10.00 9.82
CA PRO A 289 10.78 9.44 8.60
C PRO A 289 11.98 10.29 8.15
N GLU A 290 13.08 9.62 7.80
CA GLU A 290 14.14 10.22 6.99
C GLU A 290 13.76 10.02 5.51
N SER A 291 12.66 10.62 5.08
CA SER A 291 12.23 10.61 3.68
C SER A 291 12.18 12.04 3.14
N GLU A 292 12.67 12.22 1.93
CA GLU A 292 12.56 13.48 1.20
C GLU A 292 11.16 13.65 0.55
N PHE A 293 10.34 12.59 0.53
CA PHE A 293 9.09 12.53 -0.23
C PHE A 293 7.82 12.51 0.64
N PHE A 294 7.93 12.10 1.90
CA PHE A 294 6.78 11.90 2.78
C PHE A 294 6.99 12.53 4.16
N ASP A 295 6.03 13.33 4.61
CA ASP A 295 6.04 13.97 5.93
C ASP A 295 5.78 12.98 7.08
N THR A 296 4.93 11.97 6.82
CA THR A 296 4.48 10.97 7.79
C THR A 296 5.07 9.60 7.46
N TYR A 297 5.61 8.93 8.49
CA TYR A 297 6.07 7.56 8.34
C TYR A 297 4.88 6.61 8.28
N SER A 298 4.85 5.78 7.24
CA SER A 298 3.95 4.63 7.11
C SER A 298 4.70 3.50 6.41
N ILE A 299 4.17 2.27 6.50
CA ILE A 299 4.79 1.11 5.85
C ILE A 299 4.80 1.31 4.33
N ALA A 300 3.69 1.75 3.73
CA ALA A 300 3.61 2.06 2.31
C ALA A 300 4.59 3.18 1.90
N ALA A 301 4.64 4.29 2.64
CA ALA A 301 5.59 5.37 2.36
C ALA A 301 7.06 4.89 2.39
N CYS A 302 7.41 4.05 3.36
CA CYS A 302 8.75 3.48 3.48
C CYS A 302 9.11 2.56 2.29
N GLN A 303 8.16 1.77 1.80
CA GLN A 303 8.37 0.89 0.64
C GLN A 303 8.54 1.70 -0.64
N ILE A 304 7.66 2.66 -0.88
CA ILE A 304 7.71 3.55 -2.06
C ILE A 304 9.05 4.32 -2.07
N ASP A 305 9.47 4.85 -0.92
CA ASP A 305 10.75 5.55 -0.77
C ASP A 305 11.96 4.64 -1.04
N CYS A 306 11.92 3.38 -0.57
CA CYS A 306 12.92 2.37 -0.87
C CYS A 306 13.02 2.05 -2.37
N GLU A 307 11.88 1.78 -3.02
CA GLU A 307 11.79 1.50 -4.46
C GLU A 307 12.30 2.70 -5.29
N THR A 308 11.91 3.90 -4.90
CA THR A 308 12.33 5.15 -5.57
C THR A 308 13.85 5.31 -5.52
N ARG A 309 14.44 5.17 -4.33
CA ARG A 309 15.90 5.31 -4.16
C ARG A 309 16.65 4.24 -4.95
N TYR A 310 16.18 3.00 -4.89
CA TYR A 310 16.80 1.89 -5.62
C TYR A 310 16.80 2.11 -7.14
N LEU A 311 15.69 2.61 -7.70
CA LEU A 311 15.59 2.91 -9.13
C LEU A 311 16.44 4.11 -9.54
N VAL A 312 16.50 5.16 -8.71
CA VAL A 312 17.35 6.32 -8.98
C VAL A 312 18.83 5.92 -8.97
N GLU A 313 19.27 5.12 -8.01
CA GLU A 313 20.66 4.66 -7.90
C GLU A 313 21.08 3.74 -9.06
N ASN A 314 20.19 2.83 -9.50
CA ASN A 314 20.53 1.82 -10.51
C ASN A 314 20.20 2.24 -11.95
N CYS A 315 19.20 3.09 -12.15
CA CYS A 315 18.66 3.43 -13.48
C CYS A 315 18.68 4.93 -13.78
N ASN A 316 19.05 5.79 -12.84
CA ASN A 316 19.05 7.26 -12.96
C ASN A 316 17.67 7.83 -13.39
N CYS A 317 16.59 7.14 -13.06
CA CYS A 317 15.22 7.55 -13.37
C CYS A 317 14.27 7.09 -12.25
N ARG A 318 13.03 7.58 -12.30
CA ARG A 318 11.96 7.18 -11.37
C ARG A 318 10.69 6.87 -12.13
N MET A 319 9.87 5.97 -11.60
CA MET A 319 8.54 5.71 -12.15
C MET A 319 7.58 6.87 -11.87
N VAL A 320 6.49 6.93 -12.65
CA VAL A 320 5.55 8.06 -12.63
C VAL A 320 4.78 8.20 -11.29
N HIS A 321 4.61 7.09 -10.57
CA HIS A 321 3.92 7.02 -9.29
C HIS A 321 4.82 7.28 -8.06
N HIS A 322 6.13 7.46 -8.25
CA HIS A 322 7.11 7.74 -7.19
C HIS A 322 7.42 9.24 -7.07
N ALA A 323 6.39 10.09 -7.14
CA ALA A 323 6.60 11.48 -7.51
C ALA A 323 5.66 12.49 -6.89
#